data_AF-A0A0P7W792-F1
#
_entry.id   AF-A0A0P7W792-F1
#
_cell.length_a   1.000
_cell.length_b   1.000
_cell.length_c   1.000
_cell.angle_alpha   90.00
_cell.angle_beta   90.00
_cell.angle_gamma   90.00
#
_symmetry.space_group_name_H-M   'P 1'
#
loop_
_entity.id
_entity.type
_entity.pdbx_description
1 polymer ?
#
loop_
_entity_poly.entity_id
_entity_poly.type
_entity_poly.pdbx_seq_one_letter_code
_entity_poly.pdbx_strand_id
1 'polypeptide(L)' 'MSEIVEYRIISAIYTRADADELHDKLSNQVNEFIELGWQPHGSISSVVLENAIIVMQPIVRKR' A
#
# COMPACT_ATOMS: atom_id res chain seq x y z
N MET A 1 0.86 24.03 8.62
CA MET A 1 0.22 22.78 8.15
C MET A 1 1.06 22.28 6.99
N SER A 2 1.52 21.02 7.03
CA SER A 2 2.30 20.44 5.93
C SER A 2 1.42 20.26 4.70
N GLU A 3 1.88 20.71 3.55
CA GLU A 3 1.15 20.61 2.27
C GLU A 3 1.46 19.27 1.59
N ILE A 4 0.43 18.60 1.05
CA ILE A 4 0.63 17.40 0.23
C ILE A 4 1.13 17.85 -1.14
N VAL A 5 2.35 17.47 -1.48
CA VAL A 5 2.98 17.82 -2.76
C VAL A 5 2.76 16.73 -3.80
N GLU A 6 2.70 15.48 -3.35
CA GLU A 6 2.47 14.32 -4.21
C GLU A 6 1.58 13.29 -3.50
N TYR A 7 0.73 12.60 -4.27
CA TYR A 7 -0.17 11.55 -3.80
C TYR A 7 -0.05 10.31 -4.70
N ARG A 8 0.05 9.13 -4.11
CA ARG A 8 0.10 7.84 -4.82
C ARG A 8 -0.70 6.78 -4.08
N ILE A 9 -1.10 5.72 -4.79
CA ILE A 9 -1.75 4.54 -4.22
C ILE A 9 -0.83 3.35 -4.48
N ILE A 10 -0.39 2.71 -3.40
CA ILE A 10 0.33 1.43 -3.46
C ILE A 10 -0.71 0.33 -3.36
N SER A 11 -0.55 -0.74 -4.15
CA SER A 11 -1.46 -1.88 -4.13
C SER A 11 -0.70 -3.19 -4.21
N ALA A 12 -1.12 -4.18 -3.42
CA ALA A 12 -0.67 -5.56 -3.54
C ALA A 12 -1.87 -6.47 -3.84
N ILE A 13 -1.64 -7.46 -4.69
CA ILE A 13 -2.63 -8.49 -5.03
C ILE A 13 -2.19 -9.77 -4.34
N TYR A 14 -3.13 -10.38 -3.63
CA TYR A 14 -2.93 -11.62 -2.89
C TYR A 14 -3.89 -12.67 -3.43
N THR A 15 -3.34 -13.75 -3.97
CA THR A 15 -4.13 -14.89 -4.44
C THR A 15 -4.00 -16.05 -3.47
N ARG A 16 -4.83 -17.07 -3.65
CA ARG A 16 -4.74 -18.30 -2.84
C ARG A 16 -3.38 -19.00 -2.94
N ALA A 17 -2.67 -18.85 -4.06
CA ALA A 17 -1.32 -19.39 -4.24
C ALA A 17 -0.26 -18.64 -3.42
N ASP A 18 -0.56 -17.40 -3.03
CA ASP A 18 0.32 -16.56 -2.22
C ASP A 18 0.15 -16.79 -0.72
N ALA A 19 -0.68 -17.76 -0.29
CA ALA A 19 -1.09 -17.97 1.11
C ALA A 19 0.09 -18.05 2.10
N ASP A 20 1.21 -18.60 1.66
CA ASP A 20 2.41 -18.79 2.48
C ASP A 20 3.40 -17.60 2.41
N GLU A 21 3.33 -16.77 1.37
CA GLU A 21 4.14 -15.54 1.18
C GLU A 21 3.37 -14.25 1.51
N LEU A 22 2.13 -14.39 2.01
CA LEU A 22 1.08 -13.37 1.97
C LEU A 22 1.31 -12.19 2.93
N HIS A 23 2.20 -12.29 3.91
CA HIS A 23 2.26 -11.28 4.97
C HIS A 23 2.98 -9.98 4.57
N ASP A 24 3.88 -10.00 3.57
CA ASP A 24 4.85 -8.90 3.46
C ASP A 24 4.81 -8.08 2.17
N LYS A 25 4.06 -8.46 1.13
CA LYS A 25 4.12 -7.75 -0.17
C LYS A 25 3.78 -6.26 -0.06
N LEU A 26 2.62 -5.91 0.51
CA LEU A 26 2.22 -4.52 0.68
C LEU A 26 3.08 -3.80 1.73
N SER A 27 3.38 -4.47 2.84
CA SER A 27 4.18 -3.91 3.94
C SER A 27 5.58 -3.52 3.46
N ASN A 28 6.23 -4.38 2.67
CA ASN A 28 7.55 -4.10 2.09
C ASN A 28 7.50 -2.90 1.15
N GLN A 29 6.51 -2.86 0.25
CA GLN A 29 6.33 -1.70 -0.64
C GLN A 29 6.10 -0.41 0.14
N VAL A 30 5.23 -0.42 1.16
CA VAL A 30 4.99 0.76 2.00
C VAL A 30 6.27 1.19 2.72
N ASN A 31 7.05 0.25 3.26
CA ASN A 31 8.31 0.54 3.93
C ASN A 31 9.34 1.16 2.99
N GLU A 32 9.48 0.65 1.76
CA GLU A 32 10.36 1.24 0.73
C GLU A 32 9.98 2.71 0.45
N PHE A 33 8.68 3.01 0.36
CA PHE A 33 8.22 4.39 0.17
C PHE A 33 8.47 5.28 1.40
N ILE A 34 8.34 4.73 2.61
CA ILE A 34 8.66 5.44 3.86
C ILE A 34 10.14 5.82 3.89
N GLU A 35 11.04 4.91 3.49
CA GLU A 35 12.49 5.19 3.38
C GLU A 35 12.79 6.30 2.36
N LEU A 36 11.98 6.43 1.31
CA LEU A 36 12.07 7.50 0.32
C LEU A 36 11.42 8.83 0.79
N GLY A 37 10.93 8.89 2.03
CA GLY A 37 10.34 10.09 2.63
C GLY A 37 8.85 10.29 2.33
N TRP A 38 8.15 9.25 1.86
CA TRP A 38 6.69 9.24 1.77
C TRP A 38 6.06 8.86 3.11
N GLN A 39 4.77 9.11 3.25
CA GLN A 39 4.02 8.83 4.46
C GLN A 39 2.67 8.20 4.11
N PRO A 40 2.22 7.14 4.82
CA PRO A 40 0.85 6.64 4.70
C PRO A 40 -0.18 7.75 4.94
N HIS A 41 -1.23 7.74 4.13
CA HIS A 41 -2.30 8.72 4.20
C HIS A 41 -3.67 8.06 4.12
N GLY A 42 -4.59 8.48 5.00
CA GLY A 42 -5.93 7.93 5.04
C GLY A 42 -5.97 6.45 5.47
N SER A 43 -7.06 5.78 5.11
CA SER A 43 -7.33 4.40 5.49
C SER A 43 -6.89 3.41 4.41
N ILE A 44 -6.44 2.23 4.84
CA ILE A 44 -6.24 1.08 3.97
C ILE A 44 -7.59 0.65 3.40
N SER A 45 -7.59 0.31 2.11
CA SER A 45 -8.77 -0.22 1.41
C SER A 45 -8.47 -1.61 0.86
N SER A 46 -9.48 -2.49 0.82
CA SER A 46 -9.35 -3.79 0.18
C SER A 46 -10.54 -4.11 -0.73
N VAL A 47 -10.27 -4.83 -1.81
CA VAL A 47 -11.26 -5.31 -2.77
C VAL A 47 -11.04 -6.80 -2.99
N VAL A 48 -12.11 -7.58 -2.91
CA VAL A 48 -12.10 -9.02 -3.19
C VAL A 48 -12.62 -9.24 -4.61
N LEU A 49 -11.81 -9.89 -5.43
CA LEU A 49 -12.10 -10.24 -6.83
C LEU A 49 -11.92 -11.74 -7.00
N GLU A 50 -13.04 -12.48 -7.07
CA GLU A 50 -13.10 -13.94 -7.23
C GLU A 50 -12.14 -14.73 -6.31
N ASN A 51 -10.88 -14.90 -6.73
CA ASN A 51 -9.83 -15.66 -6.05
C ASN A 51 -8.65 -14.80 -5.56
N ALA A 52 -8.80 -13.48 -5.56
CA ALA A 52 -7.77 -12.53 -5.17
C ALA A 52 -8.31 -11.46 -4.21
N ILE A 53 -7.45 -11.03 -3.29
CA ILE A 53 -7.65 -9.86 -2.44
C ILE A 53 -6.65 -8.80 -2.90
N ILE A 54 -7.14 -7.64 -3.29
CA ILE A 54 -6.31 -6.48 -3.59
C ILE A 54 -6.35 -5.56 -2.39
N VAL A 55 -5.20 -5.26 -1.80
CA VAL A 55 -5.08 -4.32 -0.68
C VAL A 55 -4.35 -3.09 -1.15
N MET A 56 -4.86 -1.91 -0.79
CA MET A 56 -4.39 -0.62 -1.25
C MET A 56 -4.11 0.31 -0.08
N GLN A 57 -2.97 0.99 -0.12
CA GLN A 57 -2.56 2.02 0.84
C GLN A 57 -2.25 3.31 0.08
N PRO A 58 -3.01 4.40 0.31
CA PRO A 58 -2.61 5.71 -0.16
C PRO A 58 -1.39 6.22 0.60
N ILE A 59 -0.48 6.86 -0.11
CA ILE A 59 0.74 7.47 0.43
C ILE A 59 0.92 8.88 -0.13
N VAL A 60 1.54 9.76 0.64
CA VAL A 60 1.78 11.14 0.27
C VAL A 60 3.21 11.57 0.56
N ARG A 61 3.70 12.51 -0.24
CA ARG A 61 4.91 13.27 0.08
C ARG A 61 4.50 14.66 0.53
N LYS A 62 5.04 15.12 1.65
CA LYS A 62 4.73 16.42 2.25
C LYS A 62 5.95 17.34 2.19
N ARG A 63 5.71 18.65 2.10
CA ARG A 63 6.72 19.70 2.19
C ARG A 63 6.54 20.53 3.46
#